data_AF-M7TNT6-F1
#
_entry.id   AF-M7TNT6-F1
#
_cell.length_a   1.000
_cell.length_b   1.000
_cell.length_c   1.000
_cell.angle_alpha   90.00
_cell.angle_beta   90.00
_cell.angle_gamma   90.00
#
_symmetry.space_group_name_H-M   'P 1'
#
loop_
_entity.id
_entity.type
_entity.pdbx_description
1 polymer ?
#
loop_
_entity_poly.entity_id
_entity_poly.type
_entity_poly.pdbx_seq_one_letter_code
_entity_poly.pdbx_strand_id
1 'polypeptide(L)'
;MWICSPTFQCDNDINELSRHPLTYNEHITTIWLFTDKKRKENTTMARFPILTGVLALASAVNAQCGSGTPDATVTGSGSSFTATKGSSEVYSGSDYRAAIQAALDSISSGQRVAVIASGSIGANTITIDSGKIFEGCGTIDVGNRSGRGAIESLNTADVQIPYLTMTGNPYFGLHFYGTSGLTLGEITMNLSGGLGIRFDRDEAANTDVTMDSITVTGAGSHAVETWNIDGLEIGQVIAKDVAECGLLLQATTNAHVGLVDGDNVASGNGYATFRMANQNGKLNGNYDANVYIDKVVSRGGGRGIFCVSESGGAVIEEIDLSDNGNNAILIENCYNLSINGGTVNGGGEVRISARDEFENTRDIWITLEVSGTTVRESPCGENINWSITGDASQTIC
;
A
#
# COMPACT_ATOMS: atom_id res chain seq x y z
N MET A 1 -10.60 29.44 35.19
CA MET A 1 -9.19 29.90 35.18
C MET A 1 -8.61 29.39 33.88
N TRP A 2 -8.26 30.32 32.98
CA TRP A 2 -7.83 30.05 31.61
C TRP A 2 -6.43 29.42 31.56
N ILE A 3 -6.18 28.58 30.55
CA ILE A 3 -5.15 28.76 29.51
C ILE A 3 -5.59 27.91 28.29
N CYS A 4 -5.69 28.55 27.13
CA CYS A 4 -5.88 27.95 25.81
C CYS A 4 -4.54 27.53 25.18
N SER A 5 -4.58 26.57 24.26
CA SER A 5 -3.96 26.72 22.93
C SER A 5 -4.65 25.80 21.91
N PRO A 6 -5.12 26.34 20.78
CA PRO A 6 -5.61 25.58 19.64
C PRO A 6 -4.60 25.60 18.48
N THR A 7 -4.45 24.50 17.74
CA THR A 7 -4.12 24.47 16.29
C THR A 7 -3.92 23.02 15.86
N PHE A 8 -4.83 22.49 15.05
CA PHE A 8 -4.56 21.58 13.94
C PHE A 8 -5.84 21.57 13.10
N GLN A 9 -5.82 22.37 12.05
CA GLN A 9 -6.92 22.49 11.10
C GLN A 9 -6.61 21.54 9.93
N CYS A 10 -7.51 20.60 9.68
CA CYS A 10 -7.45 19.74 8.50
C CYS A 10 -7.91 20.54 7.29
N ASP A 11 -7.04 20.73 6.30
CA ASP A 11 -7.42 21.34 5.02
C ASP A 11 -8.06 20.30 4.10
N ASN A 12 -9.36 20.49 3.88
CA ASN A 12 -10.11 19.97 2.75
C ASN A 12 -10.18 21.07 1.69
N ASP A 13 -9.30 21.03 0.68
CA ASP A 13 -9.43 21.89 -0.50
C ASP A 13 -9.67 21.04 -1.76
N ILE A 14 -10.94 20.64 -1.93
CA ILE A 14 -11.50 20.32 -3.24
C ILE A 14 -12.81 21.10 -3.34
N ASN A 15 -12.78 22.27 -3.97
CA ASN A 15 -13.91 22.84 -4.72
C ASN A 15 -13.51 24.19 -5.32
N GLU A 16 -13.28 24.22 -6.63
CA GLU A 16 -13.93 25.18 -7.54
C GLU A 16 -13.37 24.96 -8.95
N LEU A 17 -14.20 24.43 -9.86
CA LEU A 17 -14.26 24.87 -11.25
C LEU A 17 -15.60 24.42 -11.88
N SER A 18 -16.52 25.38 -11.86
CA SER A 18 -17.61 25.68 -12.80
C SER A 18 -18.32 24.57 -13.59
N ARG A 19 -19.64 24.56 -13.38
CA ARG A 19 -20.71 23.94 -14.16
C ARG A 19 -20.76 24.43 -15.62
N HIS A 20 -20.95 23.51 -16.57
CA HIS A 20 -21.80 23.70 -17.76
C HIS A 20 -22.42 22.36 -18.19
N PRO A 21 -23.73 22.31 -18.49
CA PRO A 21 -24.39 21.09 -18.97
C PRO A 21 -24.30 21.04 -20.51
N LEU A 22 -23.77 19.95 -21.07
CA LEU A 22 -23.94 19.64 -22.48
C LEU A 22 -24.99 18.54 -22.63
N THR A 23 -26.06 18.91 -23.32
CA THR A 23 -27.18 18.10 -23.76
C THR A 23 -26.72 17.02 -24.74
N TYR A 24 -27.09 15.77 -24.46
CA TYR A 24 -26.96 14.64 -25.37
C TYR A 24 -28.06 14.74 -26.43
N ASN A 25 -27.70 14.59 -27.71
CA ASN A 25 -28.67 14.38 -28.78
C ASN A 25 -28.12 13.38 -29.81
N GLU A 26 -29.04 12.61 -30.36
CA GLU A 26 -28.87 11.28 -30.94
C GLU A 26 -28.31 11.23 -32.39
N HIS A 27 -27.94 9.99 -32.78
CA HIS A 27 -27.97 9.39 -34.12
C HIS A 27 -27.00 9.90 -35.21
N ILE A 28 -26.20 9.00 -35.80
CA ILE A 28 -26.45 8.35 -37.11
C ILE A 28 -25.25 7.47 -37.52
N THR A 29 -25.61 6.25 -37.90
CA THR A 29 -24.90 5.19 -38.63
C THR A 29 -24.18 5.70 -39.88
N THR A 30 -22.97 5.21 -40.20
CA THR A 30 -22.61 4.81 -41.60
C THR A 30 -21.41 3.87 -41.60
N ILE A 31 -21.64 2.72 -42.21
CA ILE A 31 -20.71 1.68 -42.62
C ILE A 31 -19.94 2.14 -43.86
N TRP A 32 -18.62 2.00 -43.88
CA TRP A 32 -17.85 1.84 -45.12
C TRP A 32 -16.78 0.76 -44.97
N LEU A 33 -17.02 -0.35 -45.66
CA LEU A 33 -16.01 -1.30 -46.12
C LEU A 33 -15.12 -0.61 -47.16
N PHE A 34 -13.82 -0.88 -47.22
CA PHE A 34 -13.11 -1.31 -48.44
C PHE A 34 -11.63 -1.64 -48.18
N THR A 35 -11.27 -2.86 -48.59
CA THR A 35 -9.99 -3.33 -49.18
C THR A 35 -8.67 -3.27 -48.41
N ASP A 36 -8.34 -4.45 -47.86
CA ASP A 36 -7.19 -5.31 -48.20
C ASP A 36 -6.02 -4.67 -49.00
N LYS A 37 -4.85 -4.59 -48.36
CA LYS A 37 -3.55 -4.42 -49.03
C LYS A 37 -2.46 -5.17 -48.29
N LYS A 38 -2.09 -6.35 -48.81
CA LYS A 38 -0.90 -7.13 -48.44
C LYS A 38 0.42 -6.39 -48.64
N ARG A 39 1.29 -6.42 -47.62
CA ARG A 39 2.77 -6.56 -47.60
C ARG A 39 3.28 -6.00 -46.27
N LYS A 40 4.21 -6.57 -45.51
CA LYS A 40 5.35 -7.48 -45.77
C LYS A 40 5.68 -8.15 -44.43
N GLU A 41 6.08 -9.40 -44.48
CA GLU A 41 6.82 -10.06 -43.38
C GLU A 41 8.16 -9.35 -43.19
N ASN A 42 8.54 -9.09 -41.94
CA ASN A 42 9.94 -9.07 -41.52
C ASN A 42 10.04 -9.18 -40.00
N THR A 43 10.85 -10.16 -39.60
CA THR A 43 11.62 -10.24 -38.35
C THR A 43 10.83 -10.51 -37.07
N THR A 44 10.68 -11.80 -36.78
CA THR A 44 10.37 -12.38 -35.47
C THR A 44 11.41 -11.93 -34.45
N MET A 45 11.07 -10.91 -33.66
CA MET A 45 11.73 -10.66 -32.38
C MET A 45 10.96 -11.50 -31.35
N ALA A 46 11.62 -12.51 -30.78
CA ALA A 46 11.06 -13.34 -29.75
C ALA A 46 10.72 -12.46 -28.53
N ARG A 47 9.45 -12.07 -28.40
CA ARG A 47 8.89 -11.57 -27.16
C ARG A 47 8.92 -12.72 -26.16
N PHE A 48 9.80 -12.64 -25.16
CA PHE A 48 9.70 -13.46 -23.96
C PHE A 48 8.39 -13.08 -23.23
N PRO A 49 7.44 -14.00 -23.04
CA PRO A 49 6.28 -13.73 -22.20
C PRO A 49 6.67 -13.90 -20.73
N ILE A 50 7.09 -12.83 -20.07
CA ILE A 50 7.05 -12.74 -18.60
C ILE A 50 5.65 -12.26 -18.22
N LEU A 51 4.62 -13.06 -18.52
CA LEU A 51 3.27 -12.80 -18.03
C LEU A 51 2.47 -14.10 -17.89
N THR A 52 3.12 -15.12 -17.31
CA THR A 52 2.46 -16.39 -16.96
C THR A 52 2.79 -16.86 -15.54
N GLY A 53 3.52 -16.07 -14.75
CA GLY A 53 3.93 -16.43 -13.39
C GLY A 53 2.90 -16.11 -12.30
N VAL A 54 2.05 -15.09 -12.50
CA VAL A 54 1.15 -14.60 -11.44
C VAL A 54 -0.02 -15.55 -11.16
N LEU A 55 -0.58 -16.22 -12.18
CA LEU A 55 -1.65 -17.22 -11.96
C LEU A 55 -1.15 -18.51 -11.28
N ALA A 56 0.11 -18.90 -11.52
CA ALA A 56 0.68 -20.11 -10.96
C ALA A 56 1.01 -19.96 -9.46
N LEU A 57 1.42 -18.75 -9.03
CA LEU A 57 1.70 -18.45 -7.62
C LEU A 57 0.41 -18.38 -6.80
N ALA A 58 -0.64 -17.69 -7.27
CA ALA A 58 -1.93 -17.65 -6.57
C ALA A 58 -2.51 -19.06 -6.29
N SER A 59 -2.24 -20.02 -7.19
CA SER A 59 -2.69 -21.41 -7.04
C SER A 59 -1.87 -22.23 -6.03
N ALA A 60 -0.59 -21.89 -5.82
CA ALA A 60 0.29 -22.57 -4.87
C ALA A 60 0.13 -22.03 -3.43
N VAL A 61 -0.13 -20.72 -3.28
CA VAL A 61 -0.44 -20.08 -1.99
C VAL A 61 -1.72 -20.66 -1.37
N ASN A 62 -2.75 -20.85 -2.20
CA ASN A 62 -3.98 -21.53 -1.80
C ASN A 62 -3.76 -22.99 -1.36
N ALA A 63 -2.65 -23.63 -1.73
CA ALA A 63 -2.33 -25.00 -1.37
C ALA A 63 -1.62 -25.14 -0.01
N GLN A 64 -1.03 -24.06 0.52
CA GLN A 64 -0.30 -24.08 1.79
C GLN A 64 -1.15 -23.59 2.98
N CYS A 65 -2.08 -22.67 2.75
CA CYS A 65 -2.96 -22.18 3.81
C CYS A 65 -3.81 -23.32 4.40
N GLY A 66 -3.86 -23.43 5.73
CA GLY A 66 -4.62 -24.47 6.42
C GLY A 66 -4.01 -25.87 6.31
N SER A 67 -2.85 -26.02 5.66
CA SER A 67 -2.13 -27.28 5.58
C SER A 67 -1.59 -27.72 6.96
N GLY A 68 -1.28 -29.02 7.10
CA GLY A 68 -0.83 -29.60 8.35
C GLY A 68 -1.97 -29.85 9.34
N THR A 69 -1.74 -29.58 10.62
CA THR A 69 -2.74 -29.78 11.69
C THR A 69 -2.93 -28.47 12.47
N PRO A 70 -3.81 -27.56 12.02
CA PRO A 70 -4.20 -26.40 12.81
C PRO A 70 -4.83 -26.83 14.16
N ASP A 71 -4.63 -26.05 15.21
CA ASP A 71 -5.23 -26.32 16.52
C ASP A 71 -6.75 -26.12 16.50
N ALA A 72 -7.21 -25.15 15.71
CA ALA A 72 -8.61 -24.94 15.44
C ALA A 72 -8.87 -24.65 13.95
N THR A 73 -10.06 -25.00 13.49
CA THR A 73 -10.48 -24.81 12.11
C THR A 73 -11.89 -24.25 12.06
N VAL A 74 -12.16 -23.44 11.03
CA VAL A 74 -13.53 -23.01 10.69
C VAL A 74 -13.85 -23.53 9.31
N THR A 75 -14.92 -24.32 9.22
CA THR A 75 -15.40 -24.92 7.97
C THR A 75 -16.89 -24.62 7.79
N GLY A 76 -17.41 -24.91 6.60
CA GLY A 76 -18.80 -24.66 6.26
C GLY A 76 -18.96 -23.72 5.07
N SER A 77 -20.20 -23.34 4.78
CA SER A 77 -20.56 -22.46 3.67
C SER A 77 -21.99 -21.93 3.82
N GLY A 78 -22.30 -20.85 3.11
CA GLY A 78 -23.64 -20.27 3.10
C GLY A 78 -24.06 -19.79 4.49
N SER A 79 -25.03 -20.48 5.10
CA SER A 79 -25.55 -20.17 6.44
C SER A 79 -25.27 -21.28 7.46
N SER A 80 -24.23 -22.08 7.24
CA SER A 80 -23.84 -23.15 8.15
C SER A 80 -22.32 -23.19 8.27
N PHE A 81 -21.84 -22.80 9.45
CA PHE A 81 -20.43 -22.75 9.82
C PHE A 81 -20.21 -23.54 11.09
N THR A 82 -19.09 -24.24 11.13
CA THR A 82 -18.65 -25.03 12.28
C THR A 82 -17.22 -24.64 12.60
N ALA A 83 -16.96 -24.32 13.87
CA ALA A 83 -15.61 -24.16 14.38
C ALA A 83 -15.26 -25.31 15.32
N THR A 84 -14.09 -25.91 15.12
CA THR A 84 -13.60 -27.03 15.94
C THR A 84 -12.21 -26.72 16.46
N LYS A 85 -11.95 -27.03 17.74
CA LYS A 85 -10.60 -27.10 18.32
C LYS A 85 -10.22 -28.57 18.50
N GLY A 86 -9.28 -29.06 17.72
CA GLY A 86 -9.04 -30.51 17.59
C GLY A 86 -10.34 -31.23 17.20
N SER A 87 -10.79 -32.16 18.05
CA SER A 87 -12.06 -32.90 17.84
C SER A 87 -13.29 -32.24 18.49
N SER A 88 -13.12 -31.14 19.21
CA SER A 88 -14.21 -30.51 19.98
C SER A 88 -14.84 -29.37 19.19
N GLU A 89 -16.14 -29.44 18.97
CA GLU A 89 -16.91 -28.33 18.41
C GLU A 89 -16.99 -27.17 19.43
N VAL A 90 -16.56 -25.98 19.02
CA VAL A 90 -16.63 -24.75 19.81
C VAL A 90 -17.67 -23.77 19.27
N TYR A 91 -18.13 -23.98 18.03
CA TYR A 91 -19.25 -23.24 17.43
C TYR A 91 -19.94 -24.09 16.35
N SER A 92 -21.27 -23.95 16.27
CA SER A 92 -22.08 -24.44 15.16
C SER A 92 -23.28 -23.52 14.98
N GLY A 93 -23.42 -22.94 13.79
CA GLY A 93 -24.45 -21.94 13.54
C GLY A 93 -24.30 -21.23 12.20
N SER A 94 -25.05 -20.15 12.00
CA SER A 94 -25.10 -19.41 10.74
C SER A 94 -24.25 -18.14 10.69
N ASP A 95 -23.69 -17.71 11.83
CA ASP A 95 -22.89 -16.49 11.92
C ASP A 95 -21.40 -16.82 11.68
N TYR A 96 -20.92 -16.45 10.50
CA TYR A 96 -19.54 -16.66 10.07
C TYR A 96 -18.52 -15.97 10.98
N ARG A 97 -18.79 -14.72 11.38
CA ARG A 97 -17.91 -13.97 12.29
C ARG A 97 -17.86 -14.62 13.66
N ALA A 98 -18.98 -15.11 14.17
CA ALA A 98 -19.02 -15.84 15.44
C ALA A 98 -18.23 -17.14 15.39
N ALA A 99 -18.28 -17.88 14.27
CA ALA A 99 -17.50 -19.09 14.08
C ALA A 99 -15.99 -18.79 14.14
N ILE A 100 -15.54 -17.73 13.45
CA ILE A 100 -14.13 -17.31 13.47
C ILE A 100 -13.69 -16.88 14.87
N GLN A 101 -14.48 -16.01 15.51
CA GLN A 101 -14.12 -15.53 16.85
C GLN A 101 -14.08 -16.68 17.86
N ALA A 102 -15.03 -17.61 17.82
CA ALA A 102 -15.02 -18.78 18.71
C ALA A 102 -13.80 -19.67 18.49
N ALA A 103 -13.32 -19.84 17.25
CA ALA A 103 -12.08 -20.55 16.96
C ALA A 103 -10.87 -19.83 17.59
N LEU A 104 -10.74 -18.51 17.38
CA LEU A 104 -9.68 -17.68 17.96
C LEU A 104 -9.70 -17.66 19.49
N ASP A 105 -10.87 -17.57 20.10
CA ASP A 105 -11.04 -17.57 21.55
C ASP A 105 -10.69 -18.93 22.17
N SER A 106 -10.83 -20.00 21.38
CA SER A 106 -10.53 -21.36 21.85
C SER A 106 -9.04 -21.66 21.92
N ILE A 107 -8.20 -20.99 21.13
CA ILE A 107 -6.76 -21.28 21.02
C ILE A 107 -5.92 -20.42 21.98
N SER A 108 -4.73 -20.92 22.31
CA SER A 108 -3.74 -20.28 23.18
C SER A 108 -2.58 -19.68 22.37
N SER A 109 -1.67 -18.97 23.04
CA SER A 109 -0.44 -18.46 22.40
C SER A 109 0.38 -19.60 21.78
N GLY A 110 0.95 -19.35 20.60
CA GLY A 110 1.67 -20.31 19.76
C GLY A 110 0.76 -21.25 18.97
N GLN A 111 -0.57 -21.18 19.16
CA GLN A 111 -1.53 -22.04 18.45
C GLN A 111 -2.14 -21.32 17.24
N ARG A 112 -2.65 -22.13 16.32
CA ARG A 112 -3.09 -21.69 14.99
C ARG A 112 -4.56 -21.99 14.71
N VAL A 113 -5.27 -20.99 14.21
CA VAL A 113 -6.60 -21.12 13.61
C VAL A 113 -6.49 -21.07 12.10
N ALA A 114 -7.11 -22.03 11.40
CA ALA A 114 -7.29 -21.98 9.95
C ALA A 114 -8.77 -21.82 9.58
N VAL A 115 -9.12 -20.68 8.99
CA VAL A 115 -10.46 -20.40 8.48
C VAL A 115 -10.53 -20.88 7.02
N ILE A 116 -11.01 -22.11 6.84
CA ILE A 116 -11.11 -22.76 5.53
C ILE A 116 -12.38 -22.31 4.78
N ALA A 117 -13.45 -22.04 5.52
CA ALA A 117 -14.70 -21.54 4.95
C ALA A 117 -14.52 -20.14 4.36
N SER A 118 -15.27 -19.85 3.29
CA SER A 118 -15.48 -18.48 2.81
C SER A 118 -16.83 -17.97 3.32
N GLY A 119 -16.92 -16.67 3.59
CA GLY A 119 -18.15 -16.06 4.10
C GLY A 119 -18.03 -14.55 4.27
N SER A 120 -19.16 -13.90 4.54
CA SER A 120 -19.18 -12.47 4.84
C SER A 120 -19.33 -12.24 6.34
N ILE A 121 -18.51 -11.35 6.89
CA ILE A 121 -18.69 -10.85 8.26
C ILE A 121 -19.55 -9.58 8.29
N GLY A 122 -19.93 -9.03 7.14
CA GLY A 122 -20.63 -7.74 7.04
C GLY A 122 -19.85 -6.61 7.72
N ALA A 123 -20.55 -5.63 8.29
CA ALA A 123 -19.94 -4.51 9.02
C ALA A 123 -19.57 -4.88 10.47
N ASN A 124 -18.79 -5.95 10.64
CA ASN A 124 -18.31 -6.44 11.94
C ASN A 124 -16.77 -6.56 11.95
N THR A 125 -16.23 -6.95 13.10
CA THR A 125 -14.79 -7.11 13.33
C THR A 125 -14.48 -8.48 13.92
N ILE A 126 -13.35 -9.04 13.51
CA ILE A 126 -12.66 -10.15 14.16
C ILE A 126 -11.48 -9.57 14.95
N THR A 127 -11.32 -9.97 16.22
CA THR A 127 -10.20 -9.51 17.06
C THR A 127 -9.25 -10.66 17.32
N ILE A 128 -7.95 -10.40 17.14
CA ILE A 128 -6.87 -11.35 17.39
C ILE A 128 -6.11 -10.88 18.63
N ASP A 129 -5.97 -11.76 19.63
CA ASP A 129 -5.16 -11.50 20.83
C ASP A 129 -3.71 -11.96 20.63
N SER A 130 -2.82 -11.49 21.51
CA SER A 130 -1.39 -11.80 21.50
C SER A 130 -1.06 -13.29 21.35
N GLY A 131 -0.02 -13.58 20.57
CA GLY A 131 0.56 -14.91 20.38
C GLY A 131 -0.25 -15.84 19.48
N LYS A 132 -1.37 -15.40 18.91
CA LYS A 132 -2.23 -16.25 18.06
C LYS A 132 -1.81 -16.18 16.60
N ILE A 133 -1.93 -17.31 15.91
CA ILE A 133 -1.71 -17.43 14.47
C ILE A 133 -3.08 -17.57 13.78
N PHE A 134 -3.40 -16.64 12.89
CA PHE A 134 -4.66 -16.59 12.16
C PHE A 134 -4.44 -16.76 10.66
N GLU A 135 -4.96 -17.85 10.09
CA GLU A 135 -4.93 -18.10 8.65
C GLU A 135 -6.34 -17.93 8.06
N GLY A 136 -6.53 -16.92 7.21
CA GLY A 136 -7.74 -16.67 6.43
C GLY A 136 -7.68 -17.34 5.05
N CYS A 137 -7.82 -18.67 5.03
CA CYS A 137 -7.66 -19.48 3.81
C CYS A 137 -8.85 -19.37 2.84
N GLY A 138 -10.05 -19.30 3.39
CA GLY A 138 -11.23 -18.91 2.63
C GLY A 138 -11.30 -17.39 2.47
N THR A 139 -12.07 -16.94 1.48
CA THR A 139 -12.27 -15.51 1.25
C THR A 139 -13.17 -14.93 2.35
N ILE A 140 -12.67 -13.94 3.06
CA ILE A 140 -13.43 -13.16 4.05
C ILE A 140 -13.97 -11.90 3.36
N ASP A 141 -15.28 -11.85 3.19
CA ASP A 141 -15.97 -10.69 2.65
C ASP A 141 -16.37 -9.72 3.77
N VAL A 142 -16.06 -8.44 3.60
CA VAL A 142 -16.16 -7.43 4.67
C VAL A 142 -16.97 -6.21 4.25
N GLY A 143 -17.71 -5.65 5.20
CA GLY A 143 -18.47 -4.41 5.05
C GLY A 143 -17.81 -3.23 5.76
N ASN A 144 -18.28 -2.03 5.43
CA ASN A 144 -17.76 -0.81 6.04
C ASN A 144 -18.22 -0.70 7.50
N ARG A 145 -17.26 -0.69 8.42
CA ARG A 145 -17.50 -0.39 9.84
C ARG A 145 -16.69 0.85 10.22
N SER A 146 -17.36 2.01 10.25
CA SER A 146 -16.71 3.30 10.48
C SER A 146 -15.74 3.29 11.67
N GLY A 147 -14.50 3.72 11.42
CA GLY A 147 -13.45 3.82 12.43
C GLY A 147 -12.86 2.49 12.91
N ARG A 148 -13.17 1.36 12.25
CA ARG A 148 -12.79 0.01 12.72
C ARG A 148 -12.17 -0.83 11.60
N GLY A 149 -11.32 -1.76 12.01
CA GLY A 149 -10.81 -2.83 11.16
C GLY A 149 -11.84 -3.94 10.96
N ALA A 150 -11.84 -4.58 9.79
CA ALA A 150 -12.52 -5.85 9.60
C ALA A 150 -11.82 -6.96 10.43
N ILE A 151 -10.49 -6.89 10.51
CA ILE A 151 -9.67 -7.66 11.45
C ILE A 151 -8.78 -6.67 12.23
N GLU A 152 -8.73 -6.85 13.55
CA GLU A 152 -8.02 -5.96 14.48
C GLU A 152 -7.05 -6.75 15.35
N SER A 153 -5.83 -6.21 15.50
CA SER A 153 -4.84 -6.65 16.49
C SER A 153 -4.28 -5.42 17.19
N LEU A 154 -4.79 -5.13 18.38
CA LEU A 154 -4.62 -3.85 19.07
C LEU A 154 -3.96 -4.06 20.43
N ASN A 155 -2.82 -3.42 20.69
CA ASN A 155 -1.99 -3.62 21.89
C ASN A 155 -1.59 -5.10 22.10
N THR A 156 -1.15 -5.77 21.04
CA THR A 156 -0.84 -7.20 21.04
C THR A 156 0.63 -7.48 20.75
N ALA A 157 1.12 -8.63 21.20
CA ALA A 157 2.45 -9.14 20.87
C ALA A 157 2.37 -10.44 20.08
N ASP A 158 3.31 -10.69 19.19
CA ASP A 158 3.55 -11.98 18.52
C ASP A 158 2.33 -12.54 17.76
N VAL A 159 1.52 -11.65 17.16
CA VAL A 159 0.41 -12.05 16.30
C VAL A 159 0.93 -12.35 14.90
N GLN A 160 0.42 -13.42 14.29
CA GLN A 160 0.79 -13.80 12.93
C GLN A 160 -0.45 -13.98 12.07
N ILE A 161 -0.43 -13.41 10.87
CA ILE A 161 -1.43 -13.63 9.81
C ILE A 161 -0.69 -14.13 8.57
N PRO A 162 -0.38 -15.44 8.49
CA PRO A 162 0.45 -15.97 7.40
C PRO A 162 -0.23 -15.88 6.03
N TYR A 163 -1.57 -16.01 6.00
CA TYR A 163 -2.35 -16.00 4.78
C TYR A 163 -3.69 -15.30 5.01
N LEU A 164 -4.09 -14.46 4.07
CA LEU A 164 -5.41 -13.85 4.09
C LEU A 164 -5.88 -13.49 2.67
N THR A 165 -7.09 -13.91 2.32
CA THR A 165 -7.82 -13.37 1.17
C THR A 165 -9.05 -12.60 1.62
N MET A 166 -9.14 -11.33 1.23
CA MET A 166 -10.24 -10.43 1.61
C MET A 166 -10.91 -9.78 0.40
N THR A 167 -12.23 -9.61 0.48
CA THR A 167 -13.03 -8.81 -0.47
C THR A 167 -13.94 -7.83 0.25
N GLY A 168 -14.46 -6.84 -0.47
CA GLY A 168 -15.52 -5.95 0.01
C GLY A 168 -15.08 -4.49 0.15
N ASN A 169 -15.77 -3.75 1.02
CA ASN A 169 -15.56 -2.30 1.20
C ASN A 169 -15.39 -1.98 2.69
N PRO A 170 -14.24 -2.34 3.30
CA PRO A 170 -14.01 -2.05 4.70
C PRO A 170 -13.86 -0.55 4.97
N TYR A 171 -13.80 -0.16 6.25
CA TYR A 171 -13.18 1.11 6.61
C TYR A 171 -11.66 0.93 6.60
N PHE A 172 -11.17 0.01 7.45
CA PHE A 172 -9.84 -0.59 7.35
C PHE A 172 -9.97 -2.11 7.15
N GLY A 173 -9.25 -2.70 6.21
CA GLY A 173 -9.21 -4.16 6.06
C GLY A 173 -8.55 -4.81 7.27
N LEU A 174 -7.30 -4.42 7.53
CA LEU A 174 -6.56 -4.73 8.74
C LEU A 174 -6.27 -3.43 9.53
N HIS A 175 -6.43 -3.48 10.85
CA HIS A 175 -6.15 -2.33 11.72
C HIS A 175 -5.29 -2.75 12.92
N PHE A 176 -4.22 -2.00 13.12
CA PHE A 176 -3.17 -2.29 14.08
C PHE A 176 -2.76 -1.03 14.85
N TYR A 177 -2.44 -1.20 16.13
CA TYR A 177 -1.63 -0.27 16.91
C TYR A 177 -1.09 -0.97 18.15
N GLY A 178 -0.03 -0.45 18.76
CA GLY A 178 0.58 -1.04 19.95
C GLY A 178 1.09 -2.46 19.72
N THR A 179 1.41 -2.82 18.47
CA THR A 179 1.82 -4.19 18.12
C THR A 179 3.32 -4.38 18.26
N SER A 180 3.74 -5.56 18.72
CA SER A 180 5.15 -5.99 18.75
C SER A 180 5.31 -7.38 18.14
N GLY A 181 6.29 -7.60 17.26
CA GLY A 181 6.49 -8.91 16.64
C GLY A 181 5.35 -9.34 15.71
N LEU A 182 4.64 -8.39 15.08
CA LEU A 182 3.54 -8.68 14.15
C LEU A 182 4.11 -9.23 12.84
N THR A 183 3.61 -10.38 12.40
CA THR A 183 3.99 -10.96 11.10
C THR A 183 2.77 -11.08 10.18
N LEU A 184 2.84 -10.46 9.02
CA LEU A 184 1.90 -10.64 7.91
C LEU A 184 2.63 -11.40 6.80
N GLY A 185 2.09 -12.54 6.38
CA GLY A 185 2.65 -13.30 5.27
C GLY A 185 2.11 -12.81 3.94
N GLU A 186 1.36 -13.67 3.26
CA GLU A 186 0.75 -13.38 1.96
C GLU A 186 -0.69 -12.88 2.15
N ILE A 187 -0.87 -11.58 1.93
CA ILE A 187 -2.16 -10.90 2.12
C ILE A 187 -2.64 -10.41 0.77
N THR A 188 -3.80 -10.92 0.33
CA THR A 188 -4.45 -10.50 -0.92
C THR A 188 -5.80 -9.85 -0.62
N MET A 189 -5.98 -8.61 -1.06
CA MET A 189 -7.22 -7.87 -0.89
C MET A 189 -7.74 -7.38 -2.24
N ASN A 190 -8.96 -7.82 -2.59
CA ASN A 190 -9.68 -7.32 -3.76
C ASN A 190 -10.84 -6.46 -3.27
N LEU A 191 -10.57 -5.18 -3.05
CA LEU A 191 -11.48 -4.24 -2.44
C LEU A 191 -12.31 -3.49 -3.48
N SER A 192 -13.44 -2.95 -3.04
CA SER A 192 -14.27 -2.05 -3.82
C SER A 192 -14.36 -0.65 -3.20
N GLY A 193 -13.43 -0.33 -2.30
CA GLY A 193 -13.39 0.88 -1.47
C GLY A 193 -12.63 0.64 -0.15
N GLY A 194 -12.56 1.66 0.69
CA GLY A 194 -11.86 1.57 1.98
C GLY A 194 -10.34 1.61 1.88
N LEU A 195 -9.68 1.33 3.00
CA LEU A 195 -8.22 1.27 3.13
C LEU A 195 -7.80 -0.18 3.44
N GLY A 196 -6.70 -0.65 2.84
CA GLY A 196 -6.21 -2.01 3.03
C GLY A 196 -5.69 -2.29 4.45
N ILE A 197 -4.48 -1.83 4.77
CA ILE A 197 -3.82 -2.02 6.06
C ILE A 197 -3.54 -0.67 6.71
N ARG A 198 -4.04 -0.50 7.94
CA ARG A 198 -3.89 0.72 8.75
C ARG A 198 -3.11 0.42 10.02
N PHE A 199 -1.97 1.08 10.21
CA PHE A 199 -1.42 1.31 11.54
C PHE A 199 -1.89 2.68 12.03
N ASP A 200 -2.42 2.74 13.24
CA ASP A 200 -3.05 3.95 13.75
C ASP A 200 -2.03 5.03 14.13
N ARG A 201 -2.39 6.29 13.85
CA ARG A 201 -1.56 7.47 14.10
C ARG A 201 -1.55 7.86 15.56
N ASP A 202 -2.74 7.86 16.17
CA ASP A 202 -2.99 8.53 17.44
C ASP A 202 -2.93 7.56 18.63
N GLU A 203 -2.53 6.32 18.37
CA GLU A 203 -2.43 5.22 19.33
C GLU A 203 -0.98 4.80 19.60
N ALA A 204 -0.79 3.77 20.44
CA ALA A 204 0.52 3.27 20.80
C ALA A 204 1.37 2.86 19.58
N ALA A 205 2.66 3.17 19.64
CA ALA A 205 3.64 2.81 18.62
C ALA A 205 3.79 1.29 18.46
N ASN A 206 4.31 0.88 17.31
CA ASN A 206 4.53 -0.51 16.94
C ASN A 206 6.02 -0.80 16.82
N THR A 207 6.43 -2.04 17.05
CA THR A 207 7.81 -2.47 16.89
C THR A 207 7.90 -3.83 16.22
N ASP A 208 8.99 -4.07 15.47
CA ASP A 208 9.30 -5.37 14.86
C ASP A 208 8.12 -5.94 14.03
N VAL A 209 7.73 -5.21 12.99
CA VAL A 209 6.67 -5.59 12.07
C VAL A 209 7.28 -6.20 10.81
N THR A 210 6.83 -7.38 10.41
CA THR A 210 7.23 -8.02 9.14
C THR A 210 6.01 -8.20 8.25
N MET A 211 6.15 -7.85 6.96
CA MET A 211 5.16 -8.12 5.92
C MET A 211 5.86 -8.80 4.75
N ASP A 212 5.44 -9.99 4.37
CA ASP A 212 6.07 -10.69 3.23
C ASP A 212 5.57 -10.12 1.90
N SER A 213 4.33 -10.41 1.52
CA SER A 213 3.75 -9.94 0.26
C SER A 213 2.32 -9.44 0.47
N ILE A 214 2.14 -8.14 0.25
CA ILE A 214 0.84 -7.49 0.34
C ILE A 214 0.37 -7.10 -1.06
N THR A 215 -0.73 -7.67 -1.52
CA THR A 215 -1.37 -7.31 -2.80
C THR A 215 -2.74 -6.70 -2.55
N VAL A 216 -2.95 -5.45 -2.97
CA VAL A 216 -4.22 -4.75 -2.81
C VAL A 216 -4.69 -4.18 -4.15
N THR A 217 -5.92 -4.52 -4.52
CA THR A 217 -6.59 -3.95 -5.70
C THR A 217 -7.86 -3.21 -5.28
N GLY A 218 -8.12 -2.04 -5.86
CA GLY A 218 -9.41 -1.35 -5.76
C GLY A 218 -9.71 -0.68 -4.42
N ALA A 219 -8.70 -0.43 -3.59
CA ALA A 219 -8.87 0.35 -2.37
C ALA A 219 -9.27 1.80 -2.70
N GLY A 220 -10.24 2.33 -1.94
CA GLY A 220 -10.72 3.71 -2.07
C GLY A 220 -9.86 4.73 -1.34
N SER A 221 -8.83 4.27 -0.61
CA SER A 221 -7.83 5.04 0.12
C SER A 221 -6.46 4.36 -0.09
N HIS A 222 -5.59 4.30 0.92
CA HIS A 222 -4.28 3.65 0.84
C HIS A 222 -4.40 2.11 0.78
N ALA A 223 -3.44 1.47 0.12
CA ALA A 223 -3.25 0.02 0.23
C ALA A 223 -2.58 -0.35 1.56
N VAL A 224 -1.42 0.25 1.87
CA VAL A 224 -0.74 0.13 3.16
C VAL A 224 -0.36 1.50 3.69
N GLU A 225 -0.83 1.83 4.89
CA GLU A 225 -0.46 3.04 5.62
C GLU A 225 0.12 2.67 6.98
N THR A 226 1.39 2.99 7.20
CA THR A 226 2.07 2.79 8.48
C THR A 226 2.14 4.10 9.27
N TRP A 227 2.13 3.98 10.59
CA TRP A 227 2.39 5.04 11.56
C TRP A 227 3.17 4.49 12.74
N ASN A 228 4.14 5.28 13.22
CA ASN A 228 4.87 5.05 14.47
C ASN A 228 5.42 3.61 14.56
N ILE A 229 6.17 3.16 13.55
CA ILE A 229 6.80 1.82 13.55
C ILE A 229 8.31 1.97 13.71
N ASP A 230 8.88 1.24 14.66
CA ASP A 230 10.32 1.05 14.78
C ASP A 230 10.69 -0.41 14.48
N GLY A 231 11.43 -0.66 13.41
CA GLY A 231 11.69 -2.02 12.93
C GLY A 231 10.57 -2.49 12.00
N LEU A 232 10.71 -2.23 10.70
CA LEU A 232 9.75 -2.64 9.68
C LEU A 232 10.46 -3.37 8.54
N GLU A 233 10.10 -4.62 8.28
CA GLU A 233 10.54 -5.37 7.10
C GLU A 233 9.35 -5.60 6.18
N ILE A 234 9.48 -5.23 4.90
CA ILE A 234 8.47 -5.52 3.87
C ILE A 234 9.16 -6.19 2.69
N GLY A 235 8.73 -7.39 2.32
CA GLY A 235 9.17 -8.03 1.08
C GLY A 235 8.64 -7.27 -0.14
N GLN A 236 7.32 -7.17 -0.28
CA GLN A 236 6.69 -6.40 -1.36
C GLN A 236 5.29 -5.88 -1.06
N VAL A 237 4.97 -4.72 -1.63
CA VAL A 237 3.62 -4.17 -1.77
C VAL A 237 3.28 -4.02 -3.25
N ILE A 238 2.22 -4.68 -3.68
CA ILE A 238 1.66 -4.59 -5.04
C ILE A 238 0.31 -3.92 -4.95
N ALA A 239 0.19 -2.71 -5.47
CA ALA A 239 -1.00 -1.88 -5.40
C ALA A 239 -1.54 -1.61 -6.81
N LYS A 240 -2.83 -1.90 -7.03
CA LYS A 240 -3.49 -1.67 -8.31
C LYS A 240 -4.82 -0.96 -8.16
N ASP A 241 -5.06 0.07 -8.98
CA ASP A 241 -6.32 0.82 -8.97
C ASP A 241 -6.66 1.33 -7.55
N VAL A 242 -5.63 1.81 -6.85
CA VAL A 242 -5.71 2.30 -5.46
C VAL A 242 -5.82 3.81 -5.49
N ALA A 243 -6.84 4.35 -4.81
CA ALA A 243 -7.17 5.76 -4.93
C ALA A 243 -6.09 6.68 -4.34
N GLU A 244 -5.40 6.28 -3.26
CA GLU A 244 -4.34 7.08 -2.64
C GLU A 244 -2.98 6.40 -2.76
N CYS A 245 -2.30 6.07 -1.67
CA CYS A 245 -0.95 5.49 -1.75
C CYS A 245 -0.96 3.98 -1.91
N GLY A 246 0.04 3.45 -2.64
CA GLY A 246 0.38 2.03 -2.59
C GLY A 246 0.99 1.69 -1.23
N LEU A 247 2.10 2.36 -0.92
CA LEU A 247 2.72 2.34 0.40
C LEU A 247 2.93 3.77 0.91
N LEU A 248 2.46 4.03 2.13
CA LEU A 248 2.67 5.28 2.85
C LEU A 248 3.37 5.00 4.18
N LEU A 249 4.63 5.42 4.30
CA LEU A 249 5.41 5.35 5.53
C LEU A 249 5.34 6.66 6.29
N GLN A 250 4.91 6.60 7.56
CA GLN A 250 4.77 7.78 8.42
C GLN A 250 5.40 7.56 9.78
N ALA A 251 6.26 8.49 10.20
CA ALA A 251 7.02 8.38 11.45
C ALA A 251 7.61 6.97 11.67
N THR A 252 8.08 6.33 10.59
CA THR A 252 8.67 4.99 10.63
C THR A 252 10.20 5.11 10.69
N THR A 253 10.84 4.29 11.51
CA THR A 253 12.30 4.20 11.64
C THR A 253 12.76 2.75 11.52
N ASN A 254 14.02 2.56 11.13
CA ASN A 254 14.64 1.24 10.99
C ASN A 254 13.81 0.32 10.09
N ALA A 255 13.64 0.73 8.84
CA ALA A 255 12.80 0.05 7.87
C ALA A 255 13.57 -0.43 6.65
N HIS A 256 13.15 -1.57 6.11
CA HIS A 256 13.61 -2.11 4.85
C HIS A 256 12.40 -2.60 4.03
N VAL A 257 12.34 -2.19 2.76
CA VAL A 257 11.25 -2.50 1.85
C VAL A 257 11.85 -3.00 0.53
N GLY A 258 11.59 -4.25 0.16
CA GLY A 258 12.07 -4.80 -1.10
C GLY A 258 11.42 -4.13 -2.30
N LEU A 259 10.12 -4.31 -2.50
CA LEU A 259 9.42 -3.78 -3.68
C LEU A 259 8.16 -2.97 -3.31
N VAL A 260 7.99 -1.82 -3.94
CA VAL A 260 6.70 -1.14 -4.07
C VAL A 260 6.35 -1.09 -5.55
N ASP A 261 5.32 -1.83 -5.97
CA ASP A 261 4.85 -1.89 -7.35
C ASP A 261 3.43 -1.32 -7.46
N GLY A 262 3.29 -0.20 -8.16
CA GLY A 262 2.03 0.51 -8.35
C GLY A 262 1.57 0.57 -9.80
N ASP A 263 0.33 0.15 -10.06
CA ASP A 263 -0.37 0.33 -11.33
C ASP A 263 -1.65 1.16 -11.12
N ASN A 264 -1.71 2.35 -11.72
CA ASN A 264 -2.82 3.28 -11.58
C ASN A 264 -3.13 3.65 -10.11
N VAL A 265 -2.09 3.99 -9.36
CA VAL A 265 -2.16 4.41 -7.95
C VAL A 265 -2.19 5.93 -7.84
N ALA A 266 -2.97 6.50 -6.92
CA ALA A 266 -3.04 7.94 -6.65
C ALA A 266 -3.57 8.83 -7.80
N SER A 267 -4.34 8.26 -8.73
CA SER A 267 -4.79 9.01 -9.92
C SER A 267 -5.61 10.25 -9.56
N GLY A 268 -5.26 11.40 -10.14
CA GLY A 268 -5.99 12.65 -10.00
C GLY A 268 -5.87 13.36 -8.64
N ASN A 269 -4.93 12.96 -7.77
CA ASN A 269 -4.76 13.60 -6.45
C ASN A 269 -3.29 13.87 -6.06
N GLY A 270 -3.08 14.16 -4.77
CA GLY A 270 -1.79 14.55 -4.18
C GLY A 270 -0.86 13.40 -3.78
N TYR A 271 -1.33 12.15 -3.79
CA TYR A 271 -0.60 11.00 -3.27
C TYR A 271 0.34 10.37 -4.29
N ALA A 272 0.96 9.24 -3.92
CA ALA A 272 2.00 8.59 -4.71
C ALA A 272 1.94 7.07 -4.59
N THR A 273 2.54 6.36 -5.54
CA THR A 273 2.79 4.91 -5.40
C THR A 273 3.56 4.61 -4.12
N PHE A 274 4.65 5.34 -3.88
CA PHE A 274 5.40 5.31 -2.63
C PHE A 274 5.47 6.71 -2.01
N ARG A 275 5.06 6.84 -0.75
CA ARG A 275 5.10 8.12 -0.03
C ARG A 275 5.76 7.96 1.34
N MET A 276 6.61 8.94 1.68
CA MET A 276 7.16 9.15 3.02
C MET A 276 6.62 10.48 3.57
N ALA A 277 6.07 10.47 4.77
CA ALA A 277 5.55 11.67 5.40
C ALA A 277 5.77 11.70 6.93
N ASN A 278 5.56 12.86 7.53
CA ASN A 278 5.49 13.08 8.98
C ASN A 278 6.73 12.56 9.72
N GLN A 279 7.89 13.13 9.40
CA GLN A 279 9.16 12.80 10.05
C GLN A 279 9.58 11.33 9.90
N ASN A 280 9.16 10.68 8.82
CA ASN A 280 9.65 9.36 8.48
C ASN A 280 11.18 9.36 8.39
N GLY A 281 11.83 8.35 8.97
CA GLY A 281 13.28 8.20 9.04
C GLY A 281 13.99 9.12 10.04
N LYS A 282 13.25 9.92 10.83
CA LYS A 282 13.85 10.75 11.88
C LYS A 282 14.21 9.89 13.10
N LEU A 283 15.47 9.48 13.19
CA LEU A 283 16.01 8.65 14.26
C LEU A 283 16.90 9.49 15.19
N ASN A 284 16.62 9.45 16.50
CA ASN A 284 17.37 10.21 17.51
C ASN A 284 17.50 11.73 17.21
N GLY A 285 16.48 12.30 16.56
CA GLY A 285 16.44 13.71 16.18
C GLY A 285 17.15 14.07 14.87
N ASN A 286 17.82 13.10 14.22
CA ASN A 286 18.55 13.29 12.97
C ASN A 286 17.96 12.40 11.86
N TYR A 287 18.49 12.54 10.64
CA TYR A 287 18.08 11.76 9.47
C TYR A 287 19.21 10.88 8.96
N ASP A 288 20.00 10.28 9.85
CA ASP A 288 20.96 9.24 9.44
C ASP A 288 20.19 8.10 8.75
N ALA A 289 20.75 7.56 7.66
CA ALA A 289 20.05 6.57 6.82
C ALA A 289 19.62 5.34 7.64
N ASN A 290 18.31 5.12 7.74
CA ASN A 290 17.70 4.00 8.46
C ASN A 290 16.43 3.44 7.77
N VAL A 291 16.02 4.03 6.65
CA VAL A 291 14.91 3.56 5.82
C VAL A 291 15.46 3.19 4.45
N TYR A 292 15.35 1.92 4.06
CA TYR A 292 15.92 1.39 2.83
C TYR A 292 14.81 0.82 1.94
N ILE A 293 14.83 1.17 0.67
CA ILE A 293 13.87 0.70 -0.32
C ILE A 293 14.67 0.16 -1.50
N ASP A 294 14.57 -1.14 -1.79
CA ASP A 294 15.33 -1.72 -2.90
C ASP A 294 14.76 -1.24 -4.24
N LYS A 295 13.44 -1.27 -4.41
CA LYS A 295 12.83 -0.91 -5.68
C LYS A 295 11.45 -0.27 -5.59
N VAL A 296 11.24 0.79 -6.38
CA VAL A 296 9.92 1.36 -6.64
C VAL A 296 9.59 1.28 -8.13
N VAL A 297 8.47 0.64 -8.45
CA VAL A 297 7.90 0.57 -9.80
C VAL A 297 6.58 1.32 -9.80
N SER A 298 6.37 2.20 -10.78
CA SER A 298 5.10 2.91 -10.93
C SER A 298 4.70 3.05 -12.39
N ARG A 299 3.42 2.77 -12.67
CA ARG A 299 2.79 2.86 -13.99
C ARG A 299 1.54 3.72 -13.91
N GLY A 300 1.54 4.86 -14.60
CA GLY A 300 0.37 5.73 -14.64
C GLY A 300 0.04 6.37 -13.29
N GLY A 301 -1.24 6.68 -13.07
CA GLY A 301 -1.73 7.19 -11.79
C GLY A 301 -1.27 8.60 -11.43
N GLY A 302 -1.07 8.85 -10.14
CA GLY A 302 -0.63 10.12 -9.55
C GLY A 302 0.88 10.28 -9.60
N ARG A 303 1.51 10.49 -8.44
CA ARG A 303 2.97 10.52 -8.33
C ARG A 303 3.56 9.11 -8.27
N GLY A 304 4.80 8.94 -8.71
CA GLY A 304 5.57 7.72 -8.44
C GLY A 304 6.08 7.74 -7.00
N ILE A 305 6.92 8.72 -6.67
CA ILE A 305 7.52 8.89 -5.35
C ILE A 305 7.18 10.26 -4.78
N PHE A 306 6.81 10.31 -3.50
CA PHE A 306 6.61 11.56 -2.78
C PHE A 306 7.23 11.54 -1.38
N CYS A 307 8.21 12.40 -1.15
CA CYS A 307 8.74 12.67 0.19
C CYS A 307 8.25 14.04 0.66
N VAL A 308 7.69 14.10 1.88
CA VAL A 308 7.16 15.35 2.44
C VAL A 308 7.20 15.43 3.97
N SER A 309 6.94 16.62 4.51
CA SER A 309 6.67 16.86 5.94
C SER A 309 7.82 16.38 6.82
N GLU A 310 9.00 16.95 6.55
CA GLU A 310 10.21 16.68 7.30
C GLU A 310 10.66 15.21 7.24
N SER A 311 10.41 14.50 6.15
CA SER A 311 10.82 13.09 6.03
C SER A 311 12.21 12.94 5.44
N GLY A 312 12.85 11.79 5.65
CA GLY A 312 14.24 11.65 5.26
C GLY A 312 14.89 10.36 5.72
N GLY A 313 16.22 10.38 5.82
CA GLY A 313 17.02 9.25 6.30
C GLY A 313 16.78 7.99 5.47
N ALA A 314 16.58 8.19 4.16
CA ALA A 314 16.06 7.18 3.26
C ALA A 314 16.98 6.96 2.06
N VAL A 315 17.15 5.69 1.69
CA VAL A 315 17.88 5.27 0.49
C VAL A 315 16.93 4.46 -0.38
N ILE A 316 16.74 4.90 -1.62
CA ILE A 316 16.03 4.15 -2.65
C ILE A 316 17.07 3.67 -3.66
N GLU A 317 17.25 2.35 -3.77
CA GLU A 317 18.32 1.80 -4.62
C GLU A 317 17.99 1.93 -6.11
N GLU A 318 16.80 1.48 -6.52
CA GLU A 318 16.39 1.51 -7.91
C GLU A 318 14.94 2.00 -8.08
N ILE A 319 14.69 2.78 -9.13
CA ILE A 319 13.33 3.16 -9.53
C ILE A 319 13.05 2.85 -11.00
N ASP A 320 11.80 2.56 -11.29
CA ASP A 320 11.30 2.43 -12.67
C ASP A 320 9.90 3.06 -12.72
N LEU A 321 9.84 4.32 -13.15
CA LEU A 321 8.63 5.13 -13.15
C LEU A 321 8.26 5.49 -14.59
N SER A 322 7.00 5.30 -14.96
CA SER A 322 6.52 5.67 -16.30
C SER A 322 5.10 6.22 -16.28
N ASP A 323 4.89 7.27 -17.08
CA ASP A 323 3.58 7.87 -17.36
C ASP A 323 2.81 8.34 -16.10
N ASN A 324 3.51 8.66 -15.02
CA ASN A 324 2.91 9.23 -13.81
C ASN A 324 2.26 10.59 -14.11
N GLY A 325 1.03 10.82 -13.67
CA GLY A 325 0.26 12.00 -14.07
C GLY A 325 0.72 13.30 -13.42
N ASN A 326 0.87 13.32 -12.09
CA ASN A 326 1.40 14.48 -11.36
C ASN A 326 2.95 14.44 -11.43
N ASN A 327 3.68 15.03 -10.47
CA ASN A 327 5.13 14.82 -10.39
C ASN A 327 5.48 13.32 -10.42
N ALA A 328 6.34 12.87 -11.33
CA ALA A 328 6.87 11.51 -11.26
C ALA A 328 7.58 11.29 -9.91
N ILE A 329 8.35 12.30 -9.48
CA ILE A 329 9.00 12.36 -8.17
C ILE A 329 8.79 13.76 -7.61
N LEU A 330 8.32 13.87 -6.37
CA LEU A 330 8.33 15.12 -5.61
C LEU A 330 9.06 14.89 -4.29
N ILE A 331 10.06 15.72 -4.01
CA ILE A 331 10.78 15.75 -2.73
C ILE A 331 10.61 17.16 -2.18
N GLU A 332 9.89 17.29 -1.07
CA GLU A 332 9.47 18.58 -0.52
C GLU A 332 9.67 18.65 1.00
N ASN A 333 10.58 19.51 1.46
CA ASN A 333 11.01 19.57 2.85
C ASN A 333 11.50 18.21 3.37
N CYS A 334 12.41 17.58 2.61
CA CYS A 334 13.03 16.30 2.99
C CYS A 334 14.53 16.40 3.21
N TYR A 335 15.07 15.43 3.96
CA TYR A 335 16.44 15.52 4.49
C TYR A 335 17.20 14.20 4.35
N ASN A 336 18.44 14.24 3.88
CA ASN A 336 19.32 13.06 3.76
C ASN A 336 18.61 11.88 3.05
N LEU A 337 18.22 12.11 1.79
CA LEU A 337 17.55 11.12 0.96
C LEU A 337 18.36 10.88 -0.31
N SER A 338 18.55 9.60 -0.67
CA SER A 338 19.16 9.24 -1.96
C SER A 338 18.25 8.37 -2.83
N ILE A 339 18.33 8.60 -4.14
CA ILE A 339 17.83 7.70 -5.18
C ILE A 339 19.04 7.31 -6.03
N ASN A 340 19.50 6.08 -5.88
CA ASN A 340 20.83 5.66 -6.36
C ASN A 340 20.84 5.27 -7.84
N GLY A 341 19.69 4.98 -8.43
CA GLY A 341 19.57 4.61 -9.83
C GLY A 341 18.13 4.45 -10.29
N GLY A 342 17.98 4.29 -11.60
CA GLY A 342 16.69 3.98 -12.22
C GLY A 342 16.29 4.92 -13.34
N THR A 343 15.05 4.76 -13.80
CA THR A 343 14.52 5.49 -14.94
C THR A 343 13.21 6.19 -14.62
N VAL A 344 13.04 7.40 -15.16
CA VAL A 344 11.76 8.10 -15.26
C VAL A 344 11.45 8.34 -16.74
N ASN A 345 10.37 7.75 -17.23
CA ASN A 345 9.99 7.80 -18.64
C ASN A 345 8.61 8.46 -18.81
N GLY A 346 8.59 9.70 -19.30
CA GLY A 346 7.37 10.48 -19.49
C GLY A 346 6.69 10.86 -18.18
N GLY A 347 5.42 11.24 -18.27
CA GLY A 347 4.66 11.71 -17.11
C GLY A 347 5.03 13.12 -16.66
N GLY A 348 4.75 13.44 -15.39
CA GLY A 348 5.09 14.74 -14.83
C GLY A 348 6.51 14.83 -14.29
N GLU A 349 6.84 16.02 -13.79
CA GLU A 349 8.20 16.47 -13.48
C GLU A 349 8.84 15.71 -12.29
N VAL A 350 10.15 15.51 -12.37
CA VAL A 350 11.03 15.17 -11.23
C VAL A 350 11.41 16.46 -10.52
N ARG A 351 10.96 16.64 -9.28
CA ARG A 351 11.02 17.93 -8.59
C ARG A 351 11.57 17.87 -7.18
N ILE A 352 12.52 18.77 -6.91
CA ILE A 352 12.87 19.24 -5.57
C ILE A 352 12.09 20.53 -5.29
N SER A 353 11.46 20.58 -4.12
CA SER A 353 10.60 21.68 -3.66
C SER A 353 10.80 21.92 -2.16
N ALA A 354 10.21 22.99 -1.65
CA ALA A 354 10.05 23.25 -0.24
C ALA A 354 8.87 24.19 -0.03
N ARG A 355 8.15 24.00 1.07
CA ARG A 355 7.17 24.95 1.62
C ARG A 355 7.80 25.69 2.79
N ASP A 356 7.36 26.93 3.01
CA ASP A 356 7.89 27.80 4.08
C ASP A 356 7.51 27.34 5.51
N GLU A 357 6.64 26.33 5.63
CA GLU A 357 6.21 25.75 6.91
C GLU A 357 7.33 24.94 7.59
N PHE A 358 8.27 24.37 6.82
CA PHE A 358 9.33 23.51 7.31
C PHE A 358 10.71 24.01 6.85
N GLU A 359 11.79 23.45 7.40
CA GLU A 359 13.13 23.71 6.88
C GLU A 359 13.22 23.31 5.40
N ASN A 360 14.08 24.02 4.67
CA ASN A 360 14.28 23.78 3.24
C ASN A 360 14.77 22.34 2.99
N THR A 361 14.41 21.76 1.84
CA THR A 361 14.92 20.45 1.43
C THR A 361 16.44 20.48 1.38
N ARG A 362 17.09 19.50 2.00
CA ARG A 362 18.55 19.44 2.04
C ARG A 362 19.12 18.04 2.00
N ASP A 363 20.39 17.95 1.60
CA ASP A 363 21.16 16.71 1.60
C ASP A 363 20.47 15.64 0.74
N ILE A 364 20.34 15.91 -0.56
CA ILE A 364 19.65 15.02 -1.49
C ILE A 364 20.61 14.57 -2.59
N TRP A 365 20.62 13.27 -2.91
CA TRP A 365 21.43 12.68 -3.97
C TRP A 365 20.56 11.88 -4.93
N ILE A 366 20.48 12.31 -6.20
CA ILE A 366 19.64 11.64 -7.20
C ILE A 366 20.47 11.28 -8.42
N THR A 367 20.52 9.99 -8.75
CA THR A 367 21.11 9.45 -9.97
C THR A 367 20.03 8.79 -10.80
N LEU A 368 19.71 9.33 -11.98
CA LEU A 368 18.61 8.84 -12.83
C LEU A 368 18.89 9.00 -14.32
N GLU A 369 18.30 8.12 -15.12
CA GLU A 369 17.96 8.43 -16.51
C GLU A 369 16.55 9.02 -16.56
N VAL A 370 16.41 10.26 -17.05
CA VAL A 370 15.12 10.95 -17.14
C VAL A 370 14.87 11.32 -18.59
N SER A 371 13.77 10.81 -19.14
CA SER A 371 13.39 11.00 -20.54
C SER A 371 11.93 11.42 -20.68
N GLY A 372 11.63 12.31 -21.62
CA GLY A 372 10.26 12.73 -21.94
C GLY A 372 9.56 13.57 -20.86
N THR A 373 10.29 14.11 -19.89
CA THR A 373 9.79 14.98 -18.82
C THR A 373 10.87 16.00 -18.40
N THR A 374 10.63 16.77 -17.33
CA THR A 374 11.55 17.79 -16.81
C THR A 374 12.14 17.41 -15.46
N VAL A 375 13.31 17.98 -15.16
CA VAL A 375 13.92 17.99 -13.83
C VAL A 375 13.97 19.43 -13.35
N ARG A 376 13.46 19.69 -12.14
CA ARG A 376 13.41 21.04 -11.60
C ARG A 376 13.70 21.10 -10.11
N GLU A 377 14.36 22.17 -9.74
CA GLU A 377 14.58 22.57 -8.36
C GLU A 377 13.98 23.96 -8.14
N SER A 378 12.95 24.07 -7.30
CA SER A 378 12.28 25.34 -7.02
C SER A 378 11.42 25.26 -5.75
N PRO A 379 11.80 25.98 -4.66
CA PRO A 379 13.05 26.74 -4.49
C PRO A 379 14.31 25.85 -4.56
N CYS A 380 15.49 26.48 -4.64
CA CYS A 380 16.77 25.76 -4.49
C CYS A 380 16.83 25.10 -3.11
N GLY A 381 17.12 23.81 -3.07
CA GLY A 381 17.44 23.10 -1.84
C GLY A 381 18.87 23.40 -1.40
N GLU A 382 19.28 22.80 -0.28
CA GLU A 382 20.63 22.95 0.26
C GLU A 382 21.40 21.64 0.09
N ASN A 383 22.59 21.66 -0.51
CA ASN A 383 23.38 20.46 -0.77
C ASN A 383 22.61 19.39 -1.59
N ILE A 384 22.06 19.81 -2.73
CA ILE A 384 21.40 18.94 -3.70
C ILE A 384 22.41 18.47 -4.74
N ASN A 385 22.45 17.17 -5.01
CA ASN A 385 23.40 16.55 -5.92
C ASN A 385 22.63 15.76 -6.99
N TRP A 386 22.73 16.25 -8.23
CA TRP A 386 22.08 15.65 -9.40
C TRP A 386 23.08 14.92 -10.29
N SER A 387 22.75 13.69 -10.67
CA SER A 387 23.42 12.92 -11.74
C SER A 387 22.35 12.43 -12.73
N ILE A 388 22.01 13.30 -13.68
CA ILE A 388 20.93 13.08 -14.64
C ILE A 388 21.49 12.76 -16.02
N THR A 389 21.01 11.67 -16.60
CA THR A 389 21.17 11.29 -18.01
C THR A 389 19.80 11.29 -18.72
N GLY A 390 19.77 11.02 -20.02
CA GLY A 390 18.53 11.07 -20.83
C GLY A 390 18.33 12.41 -21.53
N ASP A 391 17.09 12.72 -21.93
CA ASP A 391 16.74 13.91 -22.72
C ASP A 391 15.96 14.99 -21.95
N ALA A 392 15.81 14.83 -20.63
CA ALA A 392 15.08 15.78 -19.81
C ALA A 392 15.66 17.20 -19.83
N SER A 393 14.76 18.19 -19.93
CA SER A 393 15.11 19.59 -19.70
C SER A 393 15.35 19.82 -18.21
N GLN A 394 16.48 20.42 -17.86
CA GLN A 394 16.90 20.61 -16.47
C GLN A 394 16.87 22.10 -16.09
N THR A 395 16.15 22.43 -15.02
CA THR A 395 16.17 23.74 -14.37
C THR A 395 16.55 23.53 -12.91
N ILE A 396 17.85 23.31 -12.70
CA ILE A 396 18.45 22.99 -11.40
C ILE A 396 19.30 24.16 -10.91
N CYS A 397 19.44 24.23 -9.59
CA CYS A 397 20.44 25.07 -8.93
C CYS A 397 21.77 24.29 -8.87
#